data_AF-A0A7C4GKN3-F1
#
_entry.id   AF-A0A7C4GKN3-F1
#
_cell.length_a   1.000
_cell.length_b   1.000
_cell.length_c   1.000
_cell.angle_alpha   90.00
_cell.angle_beta   90.00
_cell.angle_gamma   90.00
#
_symmetry.space_group_name_H-M   'P 1'
#
loop_
_entity.id
_entity.type
_entity.pdbx_description
1 polymer ?
#
loop_
_entity_poly.entity_id
_entity_poly.type
_entity_poly.pdbx_seq_one_letter_code
_entity_poly.pdbx_strand_id
1 'polypeptide(L)'
;MQFSMSKLDKKAVAKEIDRLFNLALSSEDEQLKRSAIRHAVALSRSVRVRIPKKYSLLICRKCFSLLSSPKSARIRVRRNRNWLIVIRCLTCGAVKRIPLKR
;
A
#
# COMPACT_ATOMS: atom_id res chain seq x y z
N MET A 1 -8.00 -16.89 -14.65
CA MET A 1 -6.52 -16.97 -14.74
C MET A 1 -6.01 -17.77 -13.54
N GLN A 2 -5.83 -19.08 -13.76
CA GLN A 2 -5.34 -20.02 -12.75
C GLN A 2 -3.80 -19.98 -12.78
N PHE A 3 -3.17 -19.48 -11.71
CA PHE A 3 -1.75 -19.74 -11.48
C PHE A 3 -1.66 -21.04 -10.68
N SER A 4 -1.23 -22.12 -11.35
CA SER A 4 -0.96 -23.42 -10.75
C SER A 4 0.09 -23.28 -9.64
N MET A 5 -0.28 -23.70 -8.44
CA MET A 5 0.45 -23.47 -7.18
C MET A 5 1.47 -24.59 -6.89
N SER A 6 2.53 -24.72 -7.68
CA SER A 6 3.65 -25.62 -7.36
C SER A 6 4.87 -24.81 -6.90
N LYS A 7 4.93 -24.55 -5.58
CA LYS A 7 6.07 -23.91 -4.88
C LYS A 7 6.43 -22.49 -5.37
N LEU A 8 5.64 -21.50 -4.97
CA LEU A 8 6.07 -20.10 -5.07
C LEU A 8 7.10 -19.80 -3.98
N ASP A 9 8.34 -19.59 -4.39
CA ASP A 9 9.39 -19.10 -3.50
C ASP A 9 8.99 -17.75 -2.89
N LYS A 10 8.96 -17.68 -1.56
CA LYS A 10 8.64 -16.43 -0.82
C LYS A 10 9.51 -15.26 -1.27
N LYS A 11 10.77 -15.54 -1.66
CA LYS A 11 11.72 -14.56 -2.18
C LYS A 11 11.31 -14.02 -3.56
N ALA A 12 10.89 -14.89 -4.47
CA ALA A 12 10.43 -14.49 -5.80
C ALA A 12 9.16 -13.62 -5.69
N VAL A 13 8.23 -14.02 -4.82
CA VAL A 13 6.99 -13.28 -4.58
C VAL A 13 7.25 -11.91 -3.94
N ALA A 14 8.21 -11.81 -3.01
CA ALA A 14 8.61 -10.53 -2.45
C ALA A 14 9.16 -9.58 -3.53
N LYS A 15 9.99 -10.10 -4.46
CA LYS A 15 10.50 -9.31 -5.60
C LYS A 15 9.37 -8.87 -6.53
N GLU A 16 8.40 -9.74 -6.80
CA GLU A 16 7.28 -9.40 -7.67
C GLU A 16 6.36 -8.35 -7.03
N ILE A 17 6.11 -8.45 -5.72
CA ILE A 17 5.39 -7.41 -4.96
C ILE A 17 6.13 -6.07 -5.10
N ASP A 18 7.44 -6.04 -4.93
CA ASP A 18 8.25 -4.83 -5.09
C ASP A 18 8.15 -4.27 -6.53
N ARG A 19 8.19 -5.14 -7.54
CA ARG A 19 8.00 -4.75 -8.96
C ARG A 19 6.64 -4.11 -9.20
N LEU A 20 5.56 -4.72 -8.71
CA LEU A 20 4.20 -4.20 -8.85
C LEU A 20 4.03 -2.85 -8.15
N PHE A 21 4.63 -2.66 -6.98
CA PHE A 21 4.62 -1.38 -6.30
C PHE A 21 5.40 -0.30 -7.06
N ASN A 22 6.55 -0.66 -7.64
CA ASN A 22 7.33 0.27 -8.45
C ASN A 22 6.59 0.66 -9.74
N LEU A 23 5.93 -0.30 -10.40
CA LEU A 23 5.05 -0.04 -11.55
C LEU A 23 3.95 0.95 -11.18
N ALA A 24 3.27 0.75 -10.05
CA ALA A 24 2.23 1.66 -9.57
C ALA A 24 2.78 3.06 -9.22
N LEU A 25 4.05 3.18 -8.85
CA LEU A 25 4.67 4.49 -8.59
C LEU A 25 5.04 5.23 -9.88
N SER A 26 5.45 4.50 -10.93
CA SER A 26 5.85 5.08 -12.23
C SER A 26 4.68 5.39 -13.17
N SER A 27 3.56 4.69 -13.05
CA SER A 27 2.42 4.91 -13.94
C SER A 27 1.72 6.23 -13.65
N GLU A 28 1.03 6.81 -14.63
CA GLU A 28 0.17 7.97 -14.43
C GLU A 28 -1.28 7.53 -14.16
N ASP A 29 -1.74 6.50 -14.88
CA ASP A 29 -3.10 5.96 -14.83
C ASP A 29 -3.52 5.43 -13.46
N GLU A 30 -4.54 6.06 -12.88
CA GLU A 30 -5.05 5.71 -11.55
C GLU A 30 -5.68 4.30 -11.50
N GLN A 31 -6.29 3.85 -12.60
CA GLN A 31 -6.85 2.50 -12.68
C GLN A 31 -5.77 1.43 -12.66
N LEU A 32 -4.69 1.63 -13.42
CA LEU A 32 -3.55 0.71 -13.48
C LEU A 32 -2.86 0.63 -12.12
N LYS A 33 -2.64 1.78 -11.46
CA LYS A 33 -2.13 1.86 -10.08
C LYS A 33 -2.92 0.99 -9.11
N ARG A 34 -4.25 1.18 -9.10
CA ARG A 34 -5.13 0.44 -8.19
C ARG A 34 -5.12 -1.05 -8.49
N SER A 35 -5.11 -1.43 -9.77
CA SER A 35 -5.04 -2.83 -10.16
C SER A 35 -3.74 -3.47 -9.68
N ALA A 36 -2.60 -2.87 -9.98
CA ALA A 36 -1.28 -3.36 -9.58
C ALA A 36 -1.16 -3.53 -8.06
N ILE A 37 -1.61 -2.54 -7.27
CA ILE A 37 -1.60 -2.63 -5.80
C ILE A 37 -2.54 -3.74 -5.30
N ARG A 38 -3.73 -3.88 -5.91
CA ARG A 38 -4.68 -4.95 -5.55
C ARG A 38 -4.05 -6.33 -5.80
N HIS A 39 -3.37 -6.51 -6.93
CA HIS A 39 -2.64 -7.74 -7.25
C HIS A 39 -1.50 -7.98 -6.25
N ALA A 40 -0.70 -6.97 -5.92
CA ALA A 40 0.40 -7.09 -4.96
C ALA A 40 -0.10 -7.49 -3.56
N VAL A 41 -1.23 -6.92 -3.11
CA VAL A 41 -1.83 -7.28 -1.81
C VAL A 41 -2.41 -8.69 -1.84
N ALA A 42 -3.04 -9.11 -2.94
CA ALA A 42 -3.54 -10.47 -3.11
C ALA A 42 -2.38 -11.48 -3.03
N LEU A 43 -1.28 -11.25 -3.76
CA LEU A 43 -0.07 -12.08 -3.72
C LEU A 43 0.53 -12.16 -2.31
N SER A 44 0.67 -11.01 -1.64
CA SER A 44 1.14 -10.93 -0.25
C SER A 44 0.30 -11.79 0.69
N ARG A 45 -1.03 -11.77 0.55
CA ARG A 45 -1.95 -12.57 1.36
C ARG A 45 -1.84 -14.07 1.05
N SER A 46 -1.81 -14.44 -0.22
CA SER A 46 -1.74 -15.84 -0.66
C SER A 46 -0.48 -16.53 -0.15
N VAL A 47 0.67 -15.85 -0.22
CA VAL A 47 1.98 -16.43 0.14
C VAL A 47 2.42 -16.05 1.57
N ARG A 48 1.58 -15.28 2.27
CA ARG A 48 1.84 -14.76 3.63
C ARG A 48 3.17 -13.99 3.75
N VAL A 49 3.52 -13.24 2.71
CA VAL A 49 4.72 -12.39 2.68
C VAL A 49 4.35 -11.01 3.22
N ARG A 50 5.16 -10.48 4.15
CA ARG A 50 4.94 -9.15 4.72
C ARG A 50 5.29 -8.07 3.69
N ILE A 51 4.32 -7.19 3.39
CA ILE A 51 4.57 -6.01 2.56
C ILE A 51 5.57 -5.09 3.29
N PRO A 52 6.65 -4.63 2.62
CA PRO A 52 7.60 -3.69 3.18
C PRO A 52 6.92 -2.44 3.76
N LYS A 53 7.43 -1.93 4.89
CA LYS A 53 6.84 -0.78 5.59
C LYS A 53 6.75 0.46 4.68
N LYS A 54 7.74 0.68 3.80
CA LYS A 54 7.78 1.74 2.77
C LYS A 54 6.47 1.83 1.97
N TYR A 55 6.04 0.71 1.41
CA TYR A 55 4.82 0.64 0.59
C TYR A 55 3.56 0.67 1.44
N SER A 56 3.58 0.07 2.63
CA SER A 56 2.42 0.04 3.53
C SER A 56 1.93 1.44 3.94
N LEU A 57 2.83 2.44 3.95
CA LEU A 57 2.53 3.85 4.25
C LEU A 57 1.92 4.59 3.05
N LEU A 58 2.35 4.22 1.84
CA LEU A 58 1.96 4.85 0.59
C LEU A 58 0.62 4.37 0.04
N ILE A 59 0.01 3.33 0.61
CA ILE A 59 -1.25 2.78 0.12
C ILE A 59 -2.40 2.89 1.11
N CYS A 60 -3.60 3.10 0.58
CA CYS A 60 -4.83 2.90 1.33
C CYS A 60 -5.19 1.41 1.37
N ARG A 61 -5.33 0.83 2.57
CA ARG A 61 -5.73 -0.58 2.75
C ARG A 61 -7.18 -0.89 2.37
N LYS A 62 -8.03 0.13 2.19
CA LYS A 62 -9.45 -0.06 1.80
C LYS A 62 -9.63 -0.03 0.29
N CYS A 63 -9.25 1.07 -0.36
CA CYS A 63 -9.48 1.28 -1.79
C CYS A 63 -8.26 0.98 -2.69
N PHE A 64 -7.10 0.65 -2.10
CA PHE A 64 -5.85 0.39 -2.82
C PHE A 64 -5.32 1.57 -3.65
N SER A 65 -5.79 2.80 -3.38
CA SER A 65 -5.24 4.00 -4.03
C SER A 65 -3.87 4.37 -3.45
N LEU A 66 -3.03 4.97 -4.29
CA LEU A 66 -1.72 5.48 -3.92
C LEU A 66 -1.85 6.86 -3.25
N LEU A 67 -1.33 6.99 -2.03
CA LEU A 67 -1.36 8.19 -1.17
C LEU A 67 -0.14 9.11 -1.43
N SER A 68 0.36 9.13 -2.67
CA SER A 68 1.61 9.83 -3.03
C SER A 68 1.44 11.36 -3.15
N SER A 69 0.22 11.83 -3.42
CA SER A 69 -0.04 13.26 -3.68
C SER A 69 -0.95 13.87 -2.61
N PRO A 70 -0.77 15.17 -2.29
CA PRO A 70 -1.73 15.93 -1.46
C PRO A 70 -3.17 15.90 -1.99
N LYS A 71 -3.34 15.67 -3.31
CA LYS A 71 -4.66 15.48 -3.94
C LYS A 71 -5.32 14.15 -3.56
N SER A 72 -4.53 13.10 -3.31
CA SER A 72 -5.06 11.77 -2.98
C SER A 72 -5.12 11.50 -1.48
N ALA A 73 -4.28 12.17 -0.69
CA ALA A 73 -4.20 11.99 0.75
C ALA A 73 -4.01 13.31 1.50
N ARG A 74 -4.67 13.45 2.65
CA ARG A 74 -4.43 14.53 3.60
C ARG A 74 -3.67 14.01 4.81
N ILE A 75 -2.41 14.42 4.94
CA ILE A 75 -1.53 14.07 6.06
C ILE A 75 -1.57 15.21 7.08
N ARG A 76 -1.83 14.89 8.34
CA ARG A 76 -1.81 15.85 9.45
C ARG A 76 -0.98 15.31 10.60
N VAL A 77 -0.13 16.14 11.17
CA VAL A 77 0.59 15.84 12.40
C VAL A 77 -0.19 16.45 13.57
N ARG A 78 -0.63 15.62 14.51
CA ARG A 78 -1.31 16.04 15.73
C ARG A 78 -0.31 15.94 16.90
N ARG A 79 -0.05 17.06 17.58
CA ARG A 79 0.89 17.18 18.71
C ARG A 79 0.15 17.29 20.06
N ASN A 80 -0.98 16.61 20.22
CA ASN A 80 -1.72 16.62 21.50
C ASN A 80 -1.15 15.54 22.46
N ARG A 81 -1.90 15.10 23.48
CA ARG A 81 -1.52 14.03 24.45
C ARG A 81 -0.83 12.79 23.84
N ASN A 82 -1.15 12.46 22.59
CA ASN A 82 -0.42 11.48 21.80
C ASN A 82 0.09 12.17 20.53
N TRP A 83 1.39 12.11 20.28
CA TRP A 83 1.96 12.58 19.02
C TRP A 83 1.60 11.56 17.93
N LEU A 84 0.78 11.93 16.96
CA LEU A 84 0.33 11.01 15.91
C LEU A 84 0.30 11.67 14.52
N ILE A 85 0.65 10.89 13.51
CA ILE A 85 0.39 11.21 12.10
C ILE A 85 -0.96 10.60 11.73
N VAL A 86 -1.87 11.45 11.27
CA VAL A 86 -3.17 11.07 10.74
C VAL A 86 -3.15 11.24 9.23
N ILE A 87 -3.24 10.14 8.50
CA ILE A 87 -3.31 10.11 7.04
C ILE A 87 -4.75 9.77 6.66
N ARG A 88 -5.47 10.72 6.06
CA ARG A 88 -6.81 10.50 5.53
C ARG A 88 -6.76 10.34 4.02
N CYS A 89 -7.27 9.23 3.52
CA CYS A 89 -7.48 9.02 2.10
C CYS A 89 -8.65 9.88 1.61
N LEU A 90 -8.43 10.69 0.58
CA LEU A 90 -9.47 11.58 0.03
C LEU A 90 -10.41 10.84 -0.94
N THR A 91 -10.02 9.66 -1.44
CA THR A 91 -10.85 8.86 -2.36
C THR A 91 -11.93 8.03 -1.63
N CYS A 92 -11.63 7.46 -0.46
CA CYS A 92 -12.56 6.59 0.28
C CYS A 92 -12.81 7.01 1.73
N GLY A 93 -12.15 8.07 2.21
CA GLY A 93 -12.29 8.54 3.59
C GLY A 93 -11.57 7.70 4.66
N ALA A 94 -10.88 6.61 4.29
CA ALA A 94 -10.14 5.79 5.25
C ALA A 94 -9.09 6.61 6.01
N VAL A 95 -9.02 6.41 7.33
CA VAL A 95 -8.09 7.12 8.21
C VAL A 95 -7.06 6.15 8.78
N LYS A 96 -5.79 6.41 8.51
CA LYS A 96 -4.65 5.71 9.10
C LYS A 96 -4.03 6.59 10.18
N ARG A 97 -3.79 6.02 11.36
CA ARG A 97 -3.16 6.69 12.50
C ARG A 97 -1.82 5.99 12.78
N ILE A 98 -0.74 6.75 12.77
CA ILE A 98 0.61 6.26 13.05
C ILE A 98 1.09 7.02 14.30
N PRO A 99 1.24 6.36 15.45
CA PRO A 99 1.84 6.99 16.60
C PRO A 99 3.30 7.34 16.31
N LEU A 100 3.71 8.55 16.69
CA LEU A 100 5.10 9.03 16.61
C LEU A 100 5.87 8.82 17.92
N LYS A 101 5.23 8.25 18.94
CA LYS A 101 5.90 7.91 20.21
C LYS A 101 7.04 6.91 19.94
N ARG A 102 8.22 7.25 20.47
CA ARG A 102 9.37 6.37 20.65
C ARG A 102 9.21 5.62 21.96
#